data_AF-A0A9W7GNI1-F1
#
_entry.id   AF-A0A9W7GNI1-F1
#
_cell.length_a   1.000
_cell.length_b   1.000
_cell.length_c   1.000
_cell.angle_alpha   90.00
_cell.angle_beta   90.00
_cell.angle_gamma   90.00
#
_symmetry.space_group_name_H-M   'P 1'
#
loop_
_entity.id
_entity.type
_entity.pdbx_description
1 polymer ?
#
loop_
_entity_poly.entity_id
_entity_poly.type
_entity_poly.pdbx_seq_one_letter_code
_entity_poly.pdbx_strand_id
1 'polypeptide(L)'
;MEEGVGGGGGRIRPASVKVLEREEVNEVADLVLSKWDKFLHIDHLAYGLPFFTYGPYWGYHEFGRNFNHRVGTERPRHETKLSSTYTTYQDALDLTRDEMKEELGWFYDRVVESLKEVLGAERVHFLPGNVGLPGFHIIPSHLAWTFPIFRFHSDETFDLIVDYVLGAKGTTELNPDSCVGESRISFTLPIAMPDERSGLNYVDFSTDEKGTDCRREAEKEYGGGNEWKCHLKTREIYSEGVMVVHSGKLLHSIGEWSYNRYDRNRVTMQGFGFKCEQGGEDIWYVYW
;
A
#
# COMPACT_ATOMS: atom_id res chain seq x y z
N MET A 1 21.51 2.30 19.56
CA MET A 1 21.07 3.70 19.70
C MET A 1 20.04 3.90 18.62
N GLU A 2 18.79 3.59 18.96
CA GLU A 2 17.64 3.64 18.08
C GLU A 2 17.08 5.06 18.13
N GLU A 3 17.07 5.75 16.99
CA GLU A 3 16.34 7.00 16.85
C GLU A 3 14.85 6.67 16.79
N GLY A 4 14.14 7.00 17.85
CA GLY A 4 12.68 6.90 17.93
C GLY A 4 12.00 7.76 16.86
N VAL A 5 10.88 7.24 16.35
CA VAL A 5 10.03 7.85 15.31
C VAL A 5 9.17 8.96 15.93
N GLY A 6 9.81 10.02 16.43
CA GLY A 6 9.16 11.13 17.12
C GLY A 6 8.94 12.34 16.22
N GLY A 7 7.69 12.57 15.82
CA GLY A 7 7.06 13.85 15.44
C GLY A 7 7.90 14.98 14.83
N GLY A 8 7.67 15.28 13.55
CA GLY A 8 7.86 16.63 13.00
C GLY A 8 8.74 16.77 11.76
N GLY A 9 9.53 15.75 11.42
CA GLY A 9 10.28 15.68 10.16
C GLY A 9 10.04 14.30 9.56
N GLY A 10 9.11 14.19 8.62
CA GLY A 10 8.77 12.92 7.98
C GLY A 10 10.03 12.22 7.50
N ARG A 11 10.26 10.98 7.94
CA ARG A 11 11.32 10.15 7.35
C ARG A 11 11.05 10.06 5.86
N ILE A 12 11.94 10.64 5.06
CA ILE A 12 11.89 10.55 3.59
C ILE A 12 12.17 9.10 3.18
N ARG A 13 12.89 8.34 4.02
CA ARG A 13 13.31 6.97 3.73
C ARG A 13 12.35 5.94 4.32
N PRO A 14 12.08 4.84 3.60
CA PRO A 14 11.35 3.71 4.15
C PRO A 14 12.03 3.14 5.40
N ALA A 15 11.23 2.66 6.34
CA ALA A 15 11.65 1.90 7.51
C ALA A 15 11.22 0.44 7.34
N SER A 16 12.00 -0.48 7.90
CA SER A 16 11.78 -1.92 7.73
C SER A 16 11.64 -2.61 9.09
N VAL A 17 10.69 -3.53 9.22
CA VAL A 17 10.43 -4.30 10.44
C VAL A 17 10.09 -5.75 10.10
N LYS A 18 10.66 -6.70 10.85
CA LYS A 18 10.37 -8.13 10.67
C LYS A 18 8.98 -8.44 11.23
N VAL A 19 8.11 -9.03 10.41
CA VAL A 19 6.73 -9.38 10.80
C VAL A 19 6.54 -10.88 10.93
N LEU A 20 7.08 -11.62 9.96
CA LEU A 20 6.87 -13.07 9.83
C LEU A 20 8.18 -13.82 9.73
N GLU A 21 8.24 -14.97 10.37
CA GLU A 21 9.28 -15.96 10.11
C GLU A 21 9.08 -16.67 8.77
N ARG A 22 10.12 -17.36 8.30
CA ARG A 22 10.12 -17.96 6.96
C ARG A 22 8.99 -18.98 6.78
N GLU A 23 8.69 -19.77 7.80
CA GLU A 23 7.63 -20.76 7.79
C GLU A 23 6.26 -20.09 7.68
N GLU A 24 6.02 -19.03 8.47
CA GLU A 24 4.79 -18.22 8.44
C GLU A 24 4.61 -17.53 7.07
N VAL A 25 5.71 -17.04 6.47
CA VAL A 25 5.69 -16.48 5.11
C VAL A 25 5.18 -17.51 4.10
N ASN A 26 5.70 -18.74 4.14
CA ASN A 26 5.27 -19.79 3.20
C ASN A 26 3.81 -20.18 3.44
N GLU A 27 3.38 -20.28 4.70
CA GLU A 27 1.99 -20.57 5.06
C GLU A 27 1.02 -19.52 4.49
N VAL A 28 1.33 -18.23 4.66
CA VAL A 28 0.53 -17.14 4.10
C VAL A 28 0.57 -17.16 2.57
N ALA A 29 1.73 -17.42 1.96
CA ALA A 29 1.87 -17.50 0.51
C ALA A 29 0.99 -18.61 -0.08
N ASP A 30 1.07 -19.82 0.48
CA ASP A 30 0.29 -20.99 0.03
C ASP A 30 -1.20 -20.76 0.21
N LEU A 31 -1.60 -20.21 1.37
CA LEU A 31 -2.99 -19.87 1.64
C LEU A 31 -3.52 -18.87 0.63
N VAL A 32 -2.85 -17.72 0.43
CA VAL A 32 -3.29 -16.68 -0.52
C VAL A 32 -3.33 -17.21 -1.95
N LEU A 33 -2.31 -17.95 -2.39
CA LEU A 33 -2.25 -18.51 -3.74
C LEU A 33 -3.30 -19.61 -3.98
N SER A 34 -3.79 -20.26 -2.93
CA SER A 34 -4.89 -21.22 -3.04
C SER A 34 -6.23 -20.56 -3.39
N LYS A 35 -6.39 -19.26 -3.14
CA LYS A 35 -7.62 -18.47 -3.36
C LYS A 35 -7.71 -17.86 -4.77
N TRP A 36 -7.07 -18.47 -5.76
CA TRP A 36 -6.95 -17.93 -7.12
C TRP A 36 -8.30 -17.67 -7.81
N ASP A 37 -9.35 -18.41 -7.44
CA ASP A 37 -10.72 -18.26 -7.92
C ASP A 37 -11.41 -17.01 -7.38
N LYS A 38 -10.82 -16.35 -6.39
CA LYS A 38 -11.29 -15.09 -5.79
C LYS A 38 -10.43 -13.88 -6.16
N PHE A 39 -9.43 -14.06 -7.01
CA PHE A 39 -8.58 -12.96 -7.44
C PHE A 39 -9.34 -11.99 -8.34
N LEU A 40 -9.25 -10.70 -8.00
CA LEU A 40 -9.88 -9.61 -8.73
C LEU A 40 -8.85 -9.01 -9.68
N HIS A 41 -9.08 -9.11 -10.99
CA HIS A 41 -8.20 -8.51 -11.99
C HIS A 41 -8.33 -6.97 -12.01
N ILE A 42 -7.21 -6.26 -11.95
CA ILE A 42 -7.18 -4.78 -12.00
C ILE A 42 -7.17 -4.30 -13.46
N ASP A 43 -8.24 -4.57 -14.20
CA ASP A 43 -8.28 -4.42 -15.66
C ASP A 43 -8.20 -2.97 -16.16
N HIS A 44 -8.83 -2.00 -15.50
CA HIS A 44 -8.83 -0.61 -15.95
C HIS A 44 -7.46 0.10 -15.83
N LEU A 45 -6.56 -0.38 -14.97
CA LEU A 45 -5.20 0.16 -14.83
C LEU A 45 -4.15 -0.74 -15.50
N ALA A 46 -4.27 -2.05 -15.33
CA ALA A 46 -3.31 -3.02 -15.86
C ALA A 46 -3.61 -3.43 -17.31
N TYR A 47 -4.75 -3.01 -17.86
CA TYR A 47 -5.25 -3.48 -19.15
C TYR A 47 -5.26 -5.02 -19.20
N GLY A 48 -4.57 -5.62 -20.16
CA GLY A 48 -4.45 -7.07 -20.29
C GLY A 48 -3.33 -7.70 -19.44
N LEU A 49 -2.58 -6.93 -18.66
CA LEU A 49 -1.50 -7.47 -17.85
C LEU A 49 -2.03 -8.20 -16.60
N PRO A 50 -1.37 -9.29 -16.17
CA PRO A 50 -1.80 -10.09 -15.03
C PRO A 50 -1.45 -9.39 -13.72
N PHE A 51 -2.33 -8.51 -13.25
CA PHE A 51 -2.21 -7.87 -11.95
C PHE A 51 -3.55 -7.97 -11.22
N PHE A 52 -3.55 -8.71 -10.12
CA PHE A 52 -4.73 -9.05 -9.34
C PHE A 52 -4.64 -8.55 -7.91
N THR A 53 -5.79 -8.43 -7.26
CA THR A 53 -5.90 -8.31 -5.81
C THR A 53 -6.58 -9.53 -5.20
N TYR A 54 -6.21 -9.86 -3.97
CA TYR A 54 -7.05 -10.65 -3.06
C TYR A 54 -7.50 -9.72 -1.94
N GLY A 55 -8.79 -9.37 -2.05
CA GLY A 55 -9.50 -8.41 -1.24
C GLY A 55 -9.66 -7.01 -1.86
N PRO A 56 -10.33 -6.10 -1.13
CA PRO A 56 -10.83 -4.86 -1.68
C PRO A 56 -9.84 -3.71 -1.48
N TYR A 57 -9.30 -3.19 -2.58
CA TYR A 57 -8.53 -1.93 -2.57
C TYR A 57 -9.39 -0.79 -3.12
N TRP A 58 -9.74 0.18 -2.29
CA TRP A 58 -10.70 1.24 -2.65
C TRP A 58 -10.26 1.99 -3.92
N GLY A 59 -8.95 2.19 -4.08
CA GLY A 59 -8.37 2.88 -5.22
C GLY A 59 -8.57 2.19 -6.57
N TYR A 60 -8.89 0.89 -6.60
CA TYR A 60 -9.21 0.17 -7.84
C TYR A 60 -10.72 0.05 -8.07
N HIS A 61 -11.53 0.13 -7.02
CA HIS A 61 -12.96 -0.20 -7.12
C HIS A 61 -13.89 1.03 -7.12
N GLU A 62 -13.41 2.20 -6.70
CA GLU A 62 -14.29 3.36 -6.48
C GLU A 62 -14.06 4.55 -7.43
N PHE A 63 -12.87 4.69 -8.01
CA PHE A 63 -12.54 5.78 -8.94
C PHE A 63 -13.27 5.71 -10.31
N GLY A 64 -14.06 4.66 -10.54
CA GLY A 64 -14.82 4.45 -11.78
C GLY A 64 -15.95 5.45 -12.06
N ARG A 65 -16.30 6.37 -11.13
CA ARG A 65 -17.29 7.44 -11.44
C ARG A 65 -16.72 8.60 -12.26
N ASN A 66 -15.43 8.91 -12.15
CA ASN A 66 -14.84 10.10 -12.78
C ASN A 66 -13.83 9.80 -13.90
N PHE A 67 -13.32 8.57 -14.01
CA PHE A 67 -12.52 8.15 -15.16
C PHE A 67 -13.36 7.24 -16.09
N ASN A 68 -13.92 7.84 -17.15
CA ASN A 68 -14.32 7.21 -18.42
C ASN A 68 -15.31 6.03 -18.45
N HIS A 69 -15.96 5.65 -17.37
CA HIS A 69 -17.07 4.70 -17.47
C HIS A 69 -18.39 5.46 -17.63
N ARG A 70 -18.87 5.57 -18.86
CA ARG A 70 -20.20 6.09 -19.22
C ARG A 70 -21.27 5.54 -18.26
N VAL A 71 -21.67 6.35 -17.30
CA VAL A 71 -22.90 6.19 -16.54
C VAL A 71 -24.03 6.30 -17.56
N GLY A 72 -24.70 5.20 -17.89
CA GLY A 72 -25.93 5.25 -18.68
C GLY A 72 -26.12 4.18 -19.76
N THR A 73 -25.19 3.26 -19.99
CA THR A 73 -25.47 2.09 -20.85
C THR A 73 -25.57 0.85 -19.98
N GLU A 74 -26.76 0.23 -19.95
CA GLU A 74 -26.96 -1.12 -19.42
C GLU A 74 -25.84 -2.02 -19.95
N ARG A 75 -24.96 -2.47 -19.06
CA ARG A 75 -23.87 -3.36 -19.45
C ARG A 75 -24.47 -4.75 -19.67
N PRO A 76 -24.12 -5.45 -20.76
CA PRO A 76 -24.43 -6.86 -20.87
C PRO A 76 -23.84 -7.56 -19.65
N ARG A 77 -24.65 -8.29 -18.88
CA ARG A 77 -24.17 -9.27 -17.91
C ARG A 77 -23.45 -10.37 -18.69
N HIS A 78 -22.22 -10.12 -19.13
CA HIS A 78 -21.31 -11.20 -19.44
C HIS A 78 -21.02 -11.94 -18.14
N GLU A 79 -21.03 -13.27 -18.19
CA GLU A 79 -20.64 -14.13 -17.08
C GLU A 79 -19.39 -13.56 -16.40
N THR A 80 -19.57 -13.25 -15.12
CA THR A 80 -18.73 -12.41 -14.27
C THR A 80 -17.27 -12.85 -14.33
N LYS A 81 -16.41 -12.05 -14.96
CA LYS A 81 -14.98 -12.08 -14.64
C LYS A 81 -14.78 -11.19 -13.43
N LEU A 82 -14.23 -11.74 -12.35
CA LEU A 82 -13.80 -10.99 -11.17
C LEU A 82 -12.75 -9.96 -11.60
N SER A 83 -13.20 -8.73 -11.83
CA SER A 83 -12.34 -7.60 -12.19
C SER A 83 -12.86 -6.31 -11.57
N SER A 84 -11.97 -5.33 -11.43
CA SER A 84 -12.29 -4.02 -10.88
C SER A 84 -13.26 -3.22 -11.74
N THR A 85 -13.38 -3.49 -13.04
CA THR A 85 -14.41 -2.89 -13.90
C THR A 85 -15.84 -3.35 -13.56
N TYR A 86 -16.01 -4.56 -13.02
CA TYR A 86 -17.34 -5.16 -12.79
C TYR A 86 -17.66 -5.43 -11.32
N THR A 87 -16.66 -5.39 -10.44
CA THR A 87 -16.82 -5.67 -9.01
C THR A 87 -16.71 -4.36 -8.23
N THR A 88 -17.79 -3.98 -7.55
CA THR A 88 -17.76 -2.79 -6.69
C THR A 88 -16.90 -3.04 -5.45
N TYR A 89 -16.51 -1.97 -4.74
CA TYR A 89 -15.74 -2.11 -3.51
C TYR A 89 -16.50 -2.93 -2.46
N GLN A 90 -17.81 -2.72 -2.33
CA GLN A 90 -18.66 -3.48 -1.41
C GLN A 90 -18.77 -4.96 -1.83
N ASP A 91 -18.90 -5.25 -3.13
CA ASP A 91 -18.93 -6.65 -3.59
C ASP A 91 -17.59 -7.36 -3.29
N ALA A 92 -16.46 -6.65 -3.48
CA ALA A 92 -15.14 -7.17 -3.16
C ALA A 92 -14.95 -7.39 -1.65
N LEU A 93 -15.46 -6.48 -0.82
CA LEU A 93 -15.51 -6.63 0.64
C LEU A 93 -16.29 -7.87 1.05
N ASP A 94 -17.53 -7.99 0.56
CA ASP A 94 -18.43 -9.09 0.91
C ASP A 94 -17.88 -10.44 0.44
N LEU A 95 -17.09 -10.45 -0.65
CA LEU A 95 -16.46 -11.65 -1.20
C LEU A 95 -15.30 -12.17 -0.35
N THR A 96 -14.50 -11.28 0.26
CA THR A 96 -13.21 -11.69 0.84
C THR A 96 -13.02 -11.35 2.32
N ARG A 97 -13.67 -10.32 2.86
CA ARG A 97 -13.31 -9.76 4.18
C ARG A 97 -13.42 -10.77 5.31
N ASP A 98 -14.57 -11.43 5.42
CA ASP A 98 -14.84 -12.35 6.54
C ASP A 98 -13.91 -13.55 6.49
N GLU A 99 -13.68 -14.12 5.30
CA GLU A 99 -12.75 -15.22 5.10
C GLU A 99 -11.30 -14.80 5.41
N MET A 100 -10.85 -13.64 4.91
CA MET A 100 -9.53 -13.11 5.25
C MET A 100 -9.40 -12.93 6.76
N LYS A 101 -10.43 -12.40 7.44
CA LYS A 101 -10.40 -12.23 8.89
C LYS A 101 -10.34 -13.56 9.64
N GLU A 102 -11.09 -14.57 9.18
CA GLU A 102 -11.11 -15.90 9.79
C GLU A 102 -9.78 -16.64 9.62
N GLU A 103 -9.24 -16.67 8.40
CA GLU A 103 -8.04 -17.46 8.08
C GLU A 103 -6.73 -16.72 8.39
N LEU A 104 -6.71 -15.39 8.26
CA LEU A 104 -5.52 -14.54 8.43
C LEU A 104 -5.59 -13.65 9.67
N GLY A 105 -6.54 -13.86 10.59
CA GLY A 105 -6.67 -13.06 11.81
C GLY A 105 -5.36 -12.99 12.62
N TRP A 106 -4.70 -14.14 12.82
CA TRP A 106 -3.40 -14.22 13.48
C TRP A 106 -2.31 -13.43 12.75
N PHE A 107 -2.33 -13.44 11.42
CA PHE A 107 -1.37 -12.71 10.57
C PHE A 107 -1.59 -11.20 10.71
N TYR A 108 -2.85 -10.77 10.74
CA TYR A 108 -3.21 -9.38 10.97
C TYR A 108 -2.80 -8.88 12.35
N ASP A 109 -2.89 -9.72 13.38
CA ASP A 109 -2.38 -9.38 14.72
C ASP A 109 -0.86 -9.13 14.68
N ARG A 110 -0.09 -9.95 13.94
CA ARG A 110 1.36 -9.70 13.74
C ARG A 110 1.63 -8.37 13.05
N VAL A 111 0.88 -8.06 11.99
CA VAL A 111 1.02 -6.79 11.26
C VAL A 111 0.77 -5.60 12.20
N VAL A 112 -0.28 -5.66 13.04
CA VAL A 112 -0.59 -4.59 14.00
C VAL A 112 0.55 -4.41 15.01
N GLU A 113 1.07 -5.49 15.59
CA GLU A 113 2.16 -5.39 16.56
C GLU A 113 3.45 -4.84 15.94
N SER A 114 3.81 -5.27 14.72
CA SER A 114 4.97 -4.71 14.01
C SER A 114 4.75 -3.25 13.59
N LEU A 115 3.53 -2.84 13.27
CA LEU A 115 3.20 -1.43 13.03
C LEU A 115 3.34 -0.59 14.30
N LYS A 116 2.91 -1.09 15.46
CA LYS A 116 3.12 -0.41 16.75
C LYS A 116 4.60 -0.15 17.00
N GLU A 117 5.43 -1.16 16.79
CA GLU A 117 6.88 -1.07 16.95
C GLU A 117 7.49 -0.02 16.01
N VAL A 118 7.27 -0.15 14.70
CA VAL A 118 7.92 0.73 13.71
C VAL A 118 7.40 2.16 13.75
N LEU A 119 6.15 2.38 14.19
CA LEU A 119 5.56 3.71 14.35
C LEU A 119 5.84 4.32 15.73
N GLY A 120 6.38 3.54 16.68
CA GLY A 120 6.54 3.96 18.07
C GLY A 120 5.20 4.32 18.73
N ALA A 121 4.13 3.61 18.38
CA ALA A 121 2.77 3.90 18.79
C ALA A 121 2.19 2.79 19.68
N GLU A 122 1.47 3.16 20.73
CA GLU A 122 0.82 2.19 21.62
C GLU A 122 -0.47 1.62 21.00
N ARG A 123 -1.15 2.43 20.16
CA ARG A 123 -2.48 2.12 19.62
C ARG A 123 -2.47 2.16 18.10
N VAL A 124 -2.60 0.98 17.51
CA VAL A 124 -2.77 0.76 16.07
C VAL A 124 -3.97 -0.16 15.89
N HIS A 125 -4.93 0.25 15.05
CA HIS A 125 -6.16 -0.49 14.80
C HIS A 125 -6.50 -0.50 13.31
N PHE A 126 -7.07 -1.59 12.80
CA PHE A 126 -7.75 -1.52 11.51
C PHE A 126 -9.00 -0.65 11.65
N LEU A 127 -9.30 0.12 10.60
CA LEU A 127 -10.52 0.92 10.55
C LEU A 127 -11.74 -0.01 10.72
N PRO A 128 -12.67 0.33 11.64
CA PRO A 128 -13.87 -0.44 11.85
C PRO A 128 -14.85 -0.29 10.67
N GLY A 129 -15.86 -1.17 10.60
CA GLY A 129 -16.93 -1.09 9.62
C GLY A 129 -16.58 -1.70 8.25
N ASN A 130 -17.14 -1.11 7.19
CA ASN A 130 -17.05 -1.58 5.80
C ASN A 130 -15.80 -1.05 5.09
N VAL A 131 -14.65 -1.10 5.77
CA VAL A 131 -13.35 -0.75 5.19
C VAL A 131 -12.52 -2.02 5.10
N GLY A 132 -11.82 -2.19 3.98
CA GLY A 132 -10.98 -3.34 3.68
C GLY A 132 -9.90 -3.56 4.75
N LEU A 133 -9.67 -4.83 5.08
CA LEU A 133 -8.40 -5.20 5.73
C LEU A 133 -7.28 -5.04 4.69
N PRO A 134 -6.04 -4.74 5.10
CA PRO A 134 -4.87 -4.88 4.24
C PRO A 134 -4.92 -6.21 3.49
N GLY A 135 -4.89 -6.17 2.17
CA GLY A 135 -4.93 -7.37 1.37
C GLY A 135 -3.78 -7.43 0.40
N PHE A 136 -3.90 -8.29 -0.60
CA PHE A 136 -2.74 -8.76 -1.34
C PHE A 136 -2.76 -8.27 -2.77
N HIS A 137 -1.62 -7.78 -3.24
CA HIS A 137 -1.30 -7.70 -4.65
C HIS A 137 -0.68 -9.01 -5.10
N ILE A 138 -1.26 -9.62 -6.13
CA ILE A 138 -0.77 -10.83 -6.77
C ILE A 138 -0.42 -10.50 -8.21
N ILE A 139 0.88 -10.51 -8.51
CA ILE A 139 1.41 -10.20 -9.84
C ILE A 139 2.17 -11.42 -10.35
N PRO A 140 1.53 -12.28 -11.16
CA PRO A 140 2.21 -13.38 -11.83
C PRO A 140 3.39 -12.91 -12.69
N SER A 141 4.40 -13.78 -12.82
CA SER A 141 5.59 -13.49 -13.63
C SER A 141 5.19 -13.19 -15.09
N HIS A 142 5.69 -12.08 -15.62
CA HIS A 142 5.44 -11.64 -16.99
C HIS A 142 6.60 -10.78 -17.47
N LEU A 143 6.97 -10.91 -18.75
CA LEU A 143 8.11 -10.18 -19.32
C LEU A 143 7.96 -8.65 -19.22
N ALA A 144 6.73 -8.12 -19.24
CA ALA A 144 6.49 -6.69 -19.12
C ALA A 144 7.04 -6.10 -17.80
N TRP A 145 7.18 -6.89 -16.74
CA TRP A 145 7.65 -6.44 -15.44
C TRP A 145 9.16 -6.19 -15.37
N THR A 146 9.91 -6.56 -16.41
CA THR A 146 11.33 -6.21 -16.54
C THR A 146 11.55 -4.76 -16.97
N PHE A 147 10.47 -4.09 -17.39
CA PHE A 147 10.49 -2.68 -17.78
C PHE A 147 9.89 -1.82 -16.66
N PRO A 148 10.32 -0.56 -16.50
CA PRO A 148 9.79 0.35 -15.49
C PRO A 148 8.39 0.87 -15.89
N ILE A 149 7.40 -0.02 -15.97
CA ILE A 149 6.05 0.31 -16.45
C ILE A 149 5.11 0.81 -15.35
N PHE A 150 5.43 0.53 -14.09
CA PHE A 150 4.73 1.13 -12.96
C PHE A 150 5.14 2.59 -12.81
N ARG A 151 4.16 3.48 -12.83
CA ARG A 151 4.40 4.92 -12.74
C ARG A 151 4.72 5.33 -11.31
N PHE A 152 5.60 6.32 -11.19
CA PHE A 152 5.78 7.01 -9.91
C PHE A 152 4.50 7.74 -9.53
N HIS A 153 4.11 7.57 -8.27
CA HIS A 153 2.97 8.23 -7.64
C HIS A 153 3.26 8.43 -6.15
N SER A 154 2.45 9.28 -5.52
CA SER A 154 2.27 9.31 -4.08
C SER A 154 0.92 8.67 -3.76
N ASP A 155 0.74 8.22 -2.52
CA ASP A 155 -0.57 7.73 -2.09
C ASP A 155 -1.58 8.87 -1.98
N GLU A 156 -2.84 8.48 -2.03
CA GLU A 156 -4.01 9.35 -2.09
C GLU A 156 -4.11 10.33 -0.93
N THR A 157 -4.60 11.53 -1.21
CA THR A 157 -4.66 12.63 -0.23
C THR A 157 -5.59 12.30 0.93
N PHE A 158 -5.34 12.94 2.07
CA PHE A 158 -6.16 12.74 3.26
C PHE A 158 -7.63 13.11 3.02
N ASP A 159 -7.90 14.18 2.26
CA ASP A 159 -9.27 14.60 1.94
C ASP A 159 -10.06 13.50 1.21
N LEU A 160 -9.44 12.81 0.25
CA LEU A 160 -10.08 11.68 -0.44
C LEU A 160 -10.32 10.51 0.51
N ILE A 161 -9.38 10.25 1.43
CA ILE A 161 -9.54 9.21 2.46
C ILE A 161 -10.72 9.54 3.38
N VAL A 162 -10.87 10.80 3.80
CA VAL A 162 -12.02 11.24 4.62
C VAL A 162 -13.32 11.03 3.85
N ASP A 163 -13.40 11.50 2.61
CA ASP A 163 -14.62 11.42 1.81
C ASP A 163 -15.09 9.97 1.57
N TYR A 164 -14.16 9.05 1.28
CA TYR A 164 -14.49 7.69 0.89
C TYR A 164 -14.43 6.69 2.05
N VAL A 165 -13.40 6.76 2.87
CA VAL A 165 -13.16 5.79 3.96
C VAL A 165 -13.92 6.20 5.22
N LEU A 166 -13.95 7.48 5.57
CA LEU A 166 -14.71 7.96 6.74
C LEU A 166 -16.17 8.29 6.42
N GLY A 167 -16.48 8.57 5.14
CA GLY A 167 -17.85 8.70 4.64
C GLY A 167 -18.56 7.35 4.38
N ALA A 168 -17.84 6.23 4.40
CA ALA A 168 -18.40 4.89 4.29
C ALA A 168 -19.42 4.62 5.43
N LYS A 169 -20.55 3.99 5.10
CA LYS A 169 -21.55 3.61 6.10
C LYS A 169 -20.90 2.68 7.14
N GLY A 170 -20.74 3.16 8.37
CA GLY A 170 -20.24 2.37 9.51
C GLY A 170 -19.01 2.92 10.22
N THR A 171 -18.37 3.97 9.72
CA THR A 171 -17.22 4.66 10.36
C THR A 171 -17.63 5.82 11.25
N THR A 172 -18.86 5.82 11.78
CA THR A 172 -19.47 6.91 12.56
C THR A 172 -18.73 7.28 13.86
N GLU A 173 -17.69 6.51 14.22
CA GLU A 173 -16.92 6.69 15.45
C GLU A 173 -15.66 7.55 15.27
N LEU A 174 -15.26 7.84 14.02
CA LEU A 174 -14.08 8.65 13.73
C LEU A 174 -14.45 10.11 13.48
N ASN A 175 -13.85 11.00 14.26
CA ASN A 175 -13.90 12.44 14.01
C ASN A 175 -12.75 12.83 13.06
N PRO A 176 -13.00 13.20 11.79
CA PRO A 176 -11.95 13.57 10.85
C PRO A 176 -11.09 14.75 11.31
N ASP A 177 -11.68 15.69 12.07
CA ASP A 177 -10.97 16.86 12.60
C ASP A 177 -9.90 16.49 13.64
N SER A 178 -9.99 15.28 14.19
CA SER A 178 -8.98 14.74 15.11
C SER A 178 -7.80 14.10 14.40
N CYS A 179 -7.84 13.98 13.07
CA CYS A 179 -6.86 13.24 12.30
C CYS A 179 -5.81 14.15 11.64
N VAL A 180 -4.57 13.68 11.61
CA VAL A 180 -3.42 14.42 11.09
C VAL A 180 -3.12 13.96 9.67
N GLY A 181 -3.63 14.65 8.65
CA GLY A 181 -3.43 14.25 7.24
C GLY A 181 -1.96 14.17 6.78
N GLU A 182 -1.05 14.82 7.49
CA GLU A 182 0.40 14.75 7.27
C GLU A 182 1.01 13.41 7.71
N SER A 183 0.34 12.69 8.60
CA SER A 183 0.83 11.43 9.17
C SER A 183 0.62 10.20 8.28
N ARG A 184 0.10 10.37 7.06
CA ARG A 184 -0.20 9.24 6.18
C ARG A 184 1.01 8.34 5.97
N ILE A 185 0.79 7.04 6.11
CA ILE A 185 1.76 5.98 5.82
C ILE A 185 1.20 5.02 4.78
N SER A 186 2.11 4.35 4.09
CA SER A 186 1.85 3.14 3.34
C SER A 186 2.85 2.09 3.78
N PHE A 187 2.41 0.84 3.78
CA PHE A 187 3.25 -0.29 4.12
C PHE A 187 3.04 -1.44 3.16
N THR A 188 4.12 -2.15 2.90
CA THR A 188 4.15 -3.34 2.06
C THR A 188 4.86 -4.45 2.81
N LEU A 189 4.19 -5.58 2.98
CA LEU A 189 4.79 -6.80 3.52
C LEU A 189 5.01 -7.80 2.36
N PRO A 190 6.26 -8.04 1.95
CA PRO A 190 6.59 -9.02 0.93
C PRO A 190 6.33 -10.44 1.44
N ILE A 191 5.52 -11.20 0.70
CA ILE A 191 5.15 -12.59 1.04
C ILE A 191 5.84 -13.57 0.09
N ALA A 192 5.85 -13.28 -1.21
CA ALA A 192 6.61 -14.02 -2.19
C ALA A 192 7.21 -13.05 -3.20
N MET A 193 8.51 -13.15 -3.46
CA MET A 193 9.19 -12.28 -4.42
C MET A 193 9.74 -13.08 -5.60
N PRO A 194 9.68 -12.54 -6.83
CA PRO A 194 10.17 -13.22 -8.02
C PRO A 194 11.70 -13.29 -8.03
N ASP A 195 12.39 -12.28 -7.49
CA ASP A 195 13.84 -12.26 -7.34
C ASP A 195 14.31 -11.37 -6.16
N GLU A 196 15.61 -11.37 -5.92
CA GLU A 196 16.29 -10.57 -4.90
C GLU A 196 16.43 -9.07 -5.23
N ARG A 197 15.96 -8.63 -6.40
CA ARG A 197 16.06 -7.22 -6.87
C ARG A 197 14.73 -6.50 -6.81
N SER A 198 13.67 -7.25 -6.57
CA SER A 198 12.30 -6.76 -6.48
C SER A 198 12.13 -5.87 -5.27
N GLY A 199 11.34 -4.82 -5.41
CA GLY A 199 11.20 -3.85 -4.34
C GLY A 199 10.38 -2.63 -4.71
N LEU A 200 10.68 -1.53 -4.01
CA LEU A 200 10.07 -0.22 -4.20
C LEU A 200 11.10 0.76 -4.75
N ASN A 201 10.86 1.29 -5.95
CA ASN A 201 11.60 2.46 -6.41
C ASN A 201 11.02 3.69 -5.69
N TYR A 202 11.84 4.57 -5.15
CA TYR A 202 11.39 5.83 -4.56
C TYR A 202 12.36 6.98 -4.88
N VAL A 203 11.88 8.21 -4.75
CA VAL A 203 12.67 9.42 -4.96
C VAL A 203 13.03 10.03 -3.61
N ASP A 204 14.33 10.06 -3.30
CA ASP A 204 14.86 10.76 -2.14
C ASP A 204 15.22 12.19 -2.54
N PHE A 205 14.54 13.17 -1.94
CA PHE A 205 14.79 14.60 -2.14
C PHE A 205 15.76 15.19 -1.10
N SER A 206 16.28 14.37 -0.18
CA SER A 206 17.26 14.80 0.82
C SER A 206 18.70 14.75 0.31
N THR A 207 18.99 13.87 -0.65
CA THR A 207 20.34 13.67 -1.17
C THR A 207 20.39 13.49 -2.69
N ASP A 208 21.46 13.98 -3.33
CA ASP A 208 21.78 13.67 -4.73
C ASP A 208 22.61 12.38 -4.87
N GLU A 209 22.96 12.00 -6.11
CA GLU A 209 23.83 10.86 -6.44
C GLU A 209 25.23 10.91 -5.78
N LYS A 210 25.68 12.09 -5.33
CA LYS A 210 26.99 12.30 -4.69
C LYS A 210 26.88 12.30 -3.15
N GLY A 211 25.67 12.13 -2.61
CA GLY A 211 25.41 12.20 -1.17
C GLY A 211 25.36 13.63 -0.63
N THR A 212 25.17 14.62 -1.49
CA THR A 212 25.04 16.04 -1.09
C THR A 212 23.70 16.27 -0.40
N ASP A 213 23.71 16.96 0.74
CA ASP A 213 22.48 17.41 1.41
C ASP A 213 21.76 18.47 0.56
N CYS A 214 20.67 18.05 -0.07
CA CYS A 214 19.89 18.84 -1.01
C CYS A 214 19.26 20.08 -0.37
N ARG A 215 18.81 19.97 0.88
CA ARG A 215 18.18 21.08 1.59
C ARG A 215 19.20 22.18 1.83
N ARG A 216 20.39 21.80 2.28
CA ARG A 216 21.49 22.74 2.55
C ARG A 216 21.93 23.46 1.28
N GLU A 217 22.04 22.76 0.15
CA GLU A 217 22.43 23.40 -1.11
C GLU A 217 21.30 24.27 -1.69
N ALA A 218 20.04 23.84 -1.59
CA ALA A 218 18.89 24.66 -2.01
C ALA A 218 18.77 25.96 -1.20
N GLU A 219 19.03 25.91 0.12
CA GLU A 219 19.10 27.09 0.98
C GLU A 219 20.22 28.05 0.55
N LYS A 220 21.42 27.52 0.25
CA LYS A 220 22.58 28.33 -0.18
C LYS A 220 22.40 28.98 -1.54
N GLU A 221 21.93 28.22 -2.53
CA GLU A 221 21.92 28.65 -3.93
C GLU A 221 20.67 29.44 -4.30
N TYR A 222 19.53 29.12 -3.66
CA TYR A 222 18.23 29.64 -4.07
C TYR A 222 17.42 30.30 -2.95
N GLY A 223 17.95 30.37 -1.72
CA GLY A 223 17.20 30.90 -0.58
C GLY A 223 16.09 29.97 -0.07
N GLY A 224 16.17 28.67 -0.40
CA GLY A 224 15.20 27.63 -0.01
C GLY A 224 14.18 27.25 -1.11
N GLY A 225 13.45 26.14 -0.92
CA GLY A 225 12.28 25.78 -1.74
C GLY A 225 12.57 25.22 -3.15
N ASN A 226 13.82 24.83 -3.43
CA ASN A 226 14.24 24.26 -4.71
C ASN A 226 14.82 22.84 -4.58
N GLU A 227 14.41 22.12 -3.53
CA GLU A 227 14.89 20.78 -3.21
C GLU A 227 14.61 19.79 -4.35
N TRP A 228 13.56 20.00 -5.16
CA TRP A 228 13.22 19.15 -6.30
C TRP A 228 14.32 19.06 -7.39
N LYS A 229 15.22 20.06 -7.47
CA LYS A 229 16.37 20.03 -8.39
C LYS A 229 17.44 19.01 -7.99
N CYS A 230 17.36 18.53 -6.75
CA CYS A 230 18.30 17.62 -6.14
C CYS A 230 17.53 16.39 -5.67
N HIS A 231 17.61 15.31 -6.45
CA HIS A 231 16.88 14.09 -6.16
C HIS A 231 17.69 12.87 -6.56
N LEU A 232 17.46 11.77 -5.85
CA LEU A 232 18.04 10.47 -6.15
C LEU A 232 16.94 9.42 -6.26
N LYS A 233 16.87 8.76 -7.41
CA LYS A 233 16.07 7.53 -7.52
C LYS A 233 16.80 6.42 -6.77
N THR A 234 16.18 5.92 -5.72
CA THR A 234 16.67 4.82 -4.89
C THR A 234 15.73 3.63 -5.00
N ARG A 235 16.21 2.44 -4.61
CA ARG A 235 15.38 1.25 -4.47
C ARG A 235 15.50 0.70 -3.06
N GLU A 236 14.35 0.50 -2.42
CA GLU A 236 14.24 -0.36 -1.25
C GLU A 236 14.03 -1.79 -1.73
N ILE A 237 15.00 -2.66 -1.51
CA ILE A 237 14.92 -4.07 -1.89
C ILE A 237 14.10 -4.81 -0.83
N TYR A 238 13.10 -5.56 -1.29
CA TYR A 238 12.21 -6.28 -0.40
C TYR A 238 12.80 -7.61 0.05
N SER A 239 12.58 -7.92 1.33
CA SER A 239 12.84 -9.22 1.91
C SER A 239 11.53 -9.84 2.37
N GLU A 240 11.30 -11.11 2.03
CA GLU A 240 10.09 -11.83 2.45
C GLU A 240 9.95 -11.85 3.98
N GLY A 241 8.75 -11.53 4.47
CA GLY A 241 8.44 -11.42 5.90
C GLY A 241 8.91 -10.12 6.57
N VAL A 242 9.55 -9.19 5.83
CA VAL A 242 10.00 -7.89 6.35
C VAL A 242 9.15 -6.78 5.76
N MET A 243 8.30 -6.18 6.58
CA MET A 243 7.42 -5.09 6.17
C MET A 243 8.23 -3.79 6.02
N VAL A 244 8.02 -3.14 4.88
CA VAL A 244 8.55 -1.82 4.58
C VAL A 244 7.43 -0.80 4.78
N VAL A 245 7.66 0.20 5.62
CA VAL A 245 6.73 1.30 5.93
C VAL A 245 7.35 2.62 5.46
N HIS A 246 6.60 3.43 4.75
CA HIS A 246 7.05 4.76 4.33
C HIS A 246 5.93 5.78 4.45
N SER A 247 6.27 7.07 4.35
CA SER A 247 5.26 8.13 4.24
C SER A 247 4.43 7.93 2.97
N GLY A 248 3.12 8.11 3.07
CA GLY A 248 2.24 8.09 1.90
C GLY A 248 2.46 9.27 0.94
N LYS A 249 3.30 10.22 1.33
CA LYS A 249 3.74 11.34 0.48
C LYS A 249 5.00 11.04 -0.32
N LEU A 250 5.67 9.92 -0.02
CA LEU A 250 6.87 9.52 -0.73
C LEU A 250 6.52 9.25 -2.20
N LEU A 251 7.26 9.86 -3.13
CA LEU A 251 7.10 9.56 -4.55
C LEU A 251 7.74 8.20 -4.84
N HIS A 252 6.91 7.21 -5.19
CA HIS A 252 7.34 5.82 -5.31
C HIS A 252 6.66 5.07 -6.46
N SER A 253 7.25 3.95 -6.87
CA SER A 253 6.71 3.01 -7.86
C SER A 253 7.15 1.59 -7.53
N ILE A 254 6.37 0.60 -7.97
CA ILE A 254 6.81 -0.80 -7.90
C ILE A 254 8.07 -0.93 -8.77
N GLY A 255 9.17 -1.41 -8.17
CA GLY A 255 10.43 -1.62 -8.86
C GLY A 255 10.34 -2.74 -9.87
N GLU A 256 11.01 -2.60 -11.01
CA GLU A 256 11.14 -3.66 -12.01
C GLU A 256 11.99 -4.83 -11.48
N TRP A 257 11.69 -6.05 -11.95
CA TRP A 257 12.38 -7.28 -11.56
C TRP A 257 12.76 -8.13 -12.77
N SER A 258 13.63 -9.10 -12.56
CA SER A 258 14.08 -10.03 -13.59
C SER A 258 12.95 -10.98 -13.99
N TYR A 259 12.85 -11.31 -15.27
CA TYR A 259 11.90 -12.31 -15.73
C TYR A 259 12.59 -13.65 -15.94
N ASN A 260 12.12 -14.66 -15.21
CA ASN A 260 12.26 -16.05 -15.59
C ASN A 260 10.87 -16.72 -15.51
N ARG A 261 10.60 -17.54 -16.52
CA ARG A 261 9.30 -18.22 -16.73
C ARG A 261 8.91 -19.18 -15.60
N TYR A 262 9.87 -19.53 -14.75
CA TYR A 262 9.69 -20.38 -13.57
C TYR A 262 9.74 -19.59 -12.26
N ASP A 263 9.88 -18.27 -12.33
CA ASP A 263 9.91 -17.44 -11.13
C ASP A 263 8.54 -17.42 -10.46
N ARG A 264 8.60 -17.18 -9.16
CA ARG A 264 7.41 -17.06 -8.32
C ARG A 264 6.61 -15.82 -8.71
N ASN A 265 5.34 -15.81 -8.35
CA ASN A 265 4.53 -14.61 -8.38
C ASN A 265 5.12 -13.58 -7.40
N ARG A 266 5.00 -12.28 -7.73
CA ARG A 266 5.17 -11.24 -6.71
C ARG A 266 3.88 -11.16 -5.91
N VAL A 267 3.93 -11.61 -4.66
CA VAL A 267 2.82 -11.54 -3.70
C VAL A 267 3.23 -10.60 -2.57
N THR A 268 2.49 -9.52 -2.40
CA THR A 268 2.73 -8.56 -1.31
C THR A 268 1.42 -8.20 -0.65
N MET A 269 1.36 -8.24 0.67
CA MET A 269 0.30 -7.56 1.40
C MET A 269 0.59 -6.07 1.38
N GLN A 270 -0.43 -5.23 1.22
CA GLN A 270 -0.31 -3.78 1.30
C GLN A 270 -1.43 -3.17 2.13
N GLY A 271 -1.13 -2.04 2.73
CA GLY A 271 -2.10 -1.25 3.47
C GLY A 271 -1.60 0.17 3.67
N PHE A 272 -2.50 0.99 4.19
CA PHE A 272 -2.28 2.41 4.43
C PHE A 272 -2.66 2.72 5.87
N GLY A 273 -2.22 3.87 6.36
CA GLY A 273 -2.68 4.34 7.65
C GLY A 273 -2.53 5.83 7.84
N PHE A 274 -3.18 6.34 8.88
CA PHE A 274 -3.05 7.72 9.34
C PHE A 274 -3.28 7.76 10.84
N LYS A 275 -2.76 8.81 11.47
CA LYS A 275 -2.85 9.07 12.90
C LYS A 275 -3.99 10.03 13.21
N CYS A 276 -4.72 9.76 14.28
CA CYS A 276 -5.68 10.68 14.88
C CYS A 276 -5.42 10.82 16.39
N GLU A 277 -5.83 11.95 16.96
CA GLU A 277 -5.73 12.24 18.38
C GLU A 277 -7.09 12.06 19.06
N GLN A 278 -7.24 11.11 19.97
CA GLN A 278 -8.48 10.91 20.72
C GLN A 278 -8.20 10.90 22.21
N GLY A 279 -8.81 11.84 22.94
CA GLY A 279 -8.62 11.96 24.39
C GLY A 279 -7.17 12.30 24.79
N GLY A 280 -6.40 12.93 23.90
CA GLY A 280 -4.98 13.25 24.10
C GLY A 280 -4.01 12.10 23.80
N GLU A 281 -4.51 10.99 23.26
CA GLU A 281 -3.69 9.86 22.81
C GLU A 281 -3.63 9.77 21.29
N ASP A 282 -2.44 9.47 20.76
CA ASP A 282 -2.23 9.16 19.35
C ASP A 282 -2.74 7.74 19.04
N ILE A 283 -3.67 7.63 18.10
CA ILE A 283 -4.19 6.36 17.59
C ILE A 283 -3.94 6.29 16.08
N TRP A 284 -3.32 5.21 15.64
CA TRP A 284 -3.17 4.91 14.23
C TRP A 284 -4.29 4.04 13.72
N TYR A 285 -4.88 4.46 12.61
CA TYR A 285 -5.91 3.73 11.89
C TYR A 285 -5.36 3.22 10.57
N VAL A 286 -5.56 1.92 10.33
CA VAL A 286 -5.02 1.17 9.20
C VAL A 286 -6.15 0.69 8.29
N TYR A 287 -5.95 0.76 6.98
CA TYR A 287 -6.96 0.42 5.99
C TYR A 287 -6.36 0.00 4.65
N TRP A 288 -7.23 -0.38 3.72
CA TRP A 288 -6.86 -0.75 2.36
C TRP A 288 -7.87 -0.30 1.31
#